data_AF-A0A2V7D8M3-F1
#
_entry.id   AF-A0A2V7D8M3-F1
#
_cell.length_a   1.000
_cell.length_b   1.000
_cell.length_c   1.000
_cell.angle_alpha   90.00
_cell.angle_beta   90.00
_cell.angle_gamma   90.00
#
_symmetry.space_group_name_H-M   'P 1'
#
loop_
_entity.id
_entity.type
_entity.pdbx_description
1 polymer ?
#
loop_
_entity_poly.entity_id
_entity_poly.type
_entity_poly.pdbx_seq_one_letter_code
_entity_poly.pdbx_strand_id
1 'polypeptide(L)'
;MRSYPVGPEDAVEALQEFVDNSTYLGIFAVLLLGSLGVPIPEEMPIIAAGVLSHEGIVRWWLALPVCLLGVLSGDMVLYWVGRHWGEQVLNWRLVRLVLSPARSQWLKAAYRRHALKTVVTARHVMGLRAAAFLTAGSASVPFWKFVVADAGAAVLGVPLAFGLAYFFTDQIKAIMADVHRAERWLGLAGLLALAAMLVVGVWRWHRRVGKERLDRNRPRDIRRRPERSERHRIAGSKDERIVDPFYAVVRVIARFWIWFFFERVEVRHPERVPSMGPVLLCINHPNNLIDSLLVGSVLPRKVHYLATAALFRNPLIARFLVALGVIPVYRKADDPDKMDRNMEMFAACDEAFGRGRLIAIYPEGATRAEAHVQRIKTGAARIALGYEAHAPERLTVVAVGLSFEARKRFRGRVLVSFGEPVDLSSYLALYREEPAKALHTLTTAIQRAMEREVVHVERIDTAALARAVEAIYRGELEHELWEERGLSDRQTDPFQLSGSFADAVEHLRERDPERIERLWQRILGYHAGLAAHRLRDEAVRTRLERTAERQRVARSWQTIVGLPLFAYGAAVNFLPYYLPGWFARR
;
A
#
# COMPACT_ATOMS: atom_id res chain seq x y z
N MET A 1 39.24 64.91 19.95
CA MET A 1 38.01 64.29 19.42
C MET A 1 37.81 62.97 20.15
N ARG A 2 36.72 62.86 20.91
CA ARG A 2 36.45 61.77 21.86
C ARG A 2 36.03 60.50 21.11
N SER A 3 36.74 59.40 21.38
CA SER A 3 36.32 58.03 21.13
C SER A 3 35.18 57.68 22.08
N TYR A 4 33.97 57.50 21.54
CA TYR A 4 32.84 56.94 22.29
C TYR A 4 33.05 55.42 22.48
N PRO A 5 32.79 54.86 23.68
CA PRO A 5 32.78 53.43 23.88
C PRO A 5 31.50 52.85 23.27
N VAL A 6 31.64 51.85 22.39
CA VAL A 6 30.52 51.07 21.82
C VAL A 6 29.70 50.50 22.98
N GLY A 7 28.43 50.88 23.09
CA GLY A 7 27.55 50.40 24.15
C GLY A 7 27.18 48.92 23.96
N PRO A 8 26.74 48.20 25.01
CA PRO A 8 26.24 46.84 24.86
C PRO A 8 25.04 46.73 23.92
N GLU A 9 24.26 47.81 23.75
CA GLU A 9 23.14 47.88 22.80
C GLU A 9 23.64 47.93 21.34
N ASP A 10 24.65 48.76 21.04
CA ASP A 10 25.27 48.83 19.71
C ASP A 10 25.91 47.49 19.30
N ALA A 11 26.50 46.77 20.27
CA ALA A 11 27.10 45.46 20.05
C ALA A 11 26.05 44.36 19.79
N VAL A 12 24.89 44.43 20.45
CA VAL A 12 23.76 43.51 20.23
C VAL A 12 23.11 43.79 18.88
N GLU A 13 22.95 45.06 18.51
CA GLU A 13 22.40 45.46 17.20
C GLU A 13 23.34 45.04 16.06
N ALA A 14 24.65 45.24 16.21
CA ALA A 14 25.65 44.76 15.24
C ALA A 14 25.70 43.22 15.15
N LEU A 15 25.51 42.50 16.27
CA LEU A 15 25.45 41.05 16.30
C LEU A 15 24.17 40.52 15.62
N GLN A 16 23.02 41.14 15.88
CA GLN A 16 21.75 40.83 15.22
C GLN A 16 21.84 41.10 13.72
N GLU A 17 22.40 42.24 13.32
CA GLU A 17 22.60 42.59 11.90
C GLU A 17 23.55 41.59 11.21
N PHE A 18 24.61 41.14 11.90
CA PHE A 18 25.51 40.10 11.38
C PHE A 18 24.81 38.74 11.23
N VAL A 19 23.99 38.33 12.21
CA VAL A 19 23.22 37.08 12.19
C VAL A 19 22.16 37.12 11.09
N ASP A 20 21.43 38.23 10.97
CA ASP A 20 20.42 38.45 9.94
C ASP A 20 21.06 38.37 8.54
N ASN A 21 22.13 39.12 8.31
CA ASN A 21 22.85 39.12 7.03
C ASN A 21 23.41 37.73 6.68
N SER A 22 23.93 37.01 7.68
CA SER A 22 24.42 35.63 7.49
C SER A 22 23.28 34.66 7.16
N THR A 23 22.09 34.88 7.71
CA THR A 23 20.90 34.06 7.49
C THR A 23 20.31 34.29 6.10
N TYR A 24 20.20 35.55 5.66
CA TYR A 24 19.78 35.87 4.29
C TYR A 24 20.75 35.32 3.25
N LEU A 25 22.06 35.47 3.49
CA LEU A 25 23.08 34.90 2.62
C LEU A 25 23.00 33.36 2.58
N GLY A 26 22.72 32.73 3.72
CA GLY A 26 22.50 31.29 3.83
C GLY A 26 21.29 30.82 3.01
N ILE A 27 20.13 31.48 3.16
CA ILE A 27 18.93 31.19 2.38
C ILE A 27 19.21 31.33 0.88
N PHE A 28 19.86 32.42 0.47
CA PHE A 28 20.25 32.65 -0.91
C PHE A 28 21.17 31.55 -1.44
N ALA A 29 22.23 31.21 -0.71
CA ALA A 29 23.21 30.21 -1.12
C ALA A 29 22.60 28.81 -1.23
N VAL A 30 21.75 28.41 -0.28
CA VAL A 30 21.08 27.11 -0.31
C VAL A 30 20.11 27.03 -1.49
N LEU A 31 19.35 28.10 -1.77
CA LEU A 31 18.46 28.15 -2.94
C LEU A 31 19.23 28.15 -4.26
N LEU A 32 20.33 28.89 -4.34
CA LEU A 32 21.21 28.89 -5.50
C LEU A 32 21.76 27.47 -5.77
N LEU A 33 22.28 26.80 -4.73
CA LEU A 33 22.82 25.44 -4.82
C LEU A 33 21.74 24.40 -5.14
N GLY A 34 20.56 24.51 -4.53
CA GLY A 34 19.40 23.64 -4.82
C GLY A 34 18.90 23.83 -6.26
N SER A 35 18.94 25.07 -6.75
CA SER A 35 18.60 25.37 -8.14
C SER A 35 19.54 24.69 -9.13
N LEU A 36 20.85 24.55 -8.83
CA LEU A 36 21.89 23.95 -9.67
C LEU A 36 21.80 22.42 -9.89
N GLY A 37 20.71 21.78 -9.46
CA GLY A 37 20.43 20.38 -9.78
C GLY A 37 20.86 19.37 -8.72
N VAL A 38 21.20 19.83 -7.52
CA VAL A 38 21.25 18.95 -6.34
C VAL A 38 19.81 18.47 -6.06
N PRO A 39 19.55 17.19 -5.76
CA PRO A 39 18.20 16.67 -5.50
C PRO A 39 17.67 17.10 -4.12
N ILE A 40 17.77 18.39 -3.81
CA ILE A 40 17.15 19.01 -2.64
C ILE A 40 15.88 19.72 -3.17
N PRO A 41 14.70 19.42 -2.61
CA PRO A 41 13.48 20.13 -2.97
C PRO A 41 13.63 21.62 -2.62
N GLU A 42 13.54 22.48 -3.63
CA GLU A 42 13.66 23.94 -3.47
C GLU A 42 12.54 24.55 -2.64
N GLU A 43 11.43 23.81 -2.47
CA GLU A 43 10.36 24.21 -1.57
C GLU A 43 10.84 24.21 -0.10
N MET A 44 11.80 23.36 0.27
CA MET A 44 12.24 23.23 1.66
C MET A 44 12.93 24.50 2.19
N PRO A 45 13.91 25.11 1.49
CA PRO A 45 14.48 26.38 1.93
C PRO A 45 13.48 27.55 1.87
N ILE A 46 12.51 27.54 0.94
CA ILE A 46 11.45 28.56 0.87
C ILE A 46 10.50 28.44 2.07
N ILE A 47 10.10 27.22 2.42
CA ILE A 47 9.27 26.93 3.59
C ILE A 47 10.03 27.32 4.86
N ALA A 48 11.30 26.95 4.97
CA ALA A 48 12.15 27.34 6.10
C ALA A 48 12.24 28.86 6.23
N ALA A 49 12.45 29.59 5.12
CA ALA A 49 12.46 31.06 5.12
C ALA A 49 11.11 31.65 5.56
N GLY A 50 9.98 31.06 5.17
CA GLY A 50 8.65 31.46 5.61
C GLY A 50 8.43 31.24 7.11
N VAL A 51 8.88 30.10 7.64
CA VAL A 51 8.83 29.77 9.09
C VAL A 51 9.72 30.71 9.91
N LEU A 52 10.97 30.92 9.48
CA LEU A 52 11.89 31.86 10.14
C LEU A 52 11.36 33.30 10.11
N SER A 53 10.61 33.65 9.06
CA SER A 53 9.97 34.96 8.95
C SER A 53 8.78 35.09 9.92
N HIS A 54 8.00 34.03 10.11
CA HIS A 54 6.90 34.01 11.08
C HIS A 54 7.42 34.10 12.52
N GLU A 55 8.55 33.47 12.82
CA GLU A 55 9.19 33.54 14.14
C GLU A 55 9.86 34.89 14.44
N GLY A 56 9.87 35.81 13.48
CA GLY A 56 10.50 37.12 13.63
C GLY A 56 12.04 37.09 13.59
N ILE A 57 12.64 35.96 13.23
CA ILE A 57 14.10 35.80 13.10
C ILE A 57 14.61 36.53 11.86
N VAL A 58 13.82 36.53 10.78
CA VAL A 58 14.13 37.32 9.58
C VAL A 58 12.91 38.15 9.17
N ARG A 59 13.16 39.33 8.63
CA ARG A 59 12.12 40.20 8.06
C ARG A 59 11.59 39.61 6.76
N TRP A 60 10.29 39.33 6.70
CA TRP A 60 9.65 38.68 5.54
C TRP A 60 9.82 39.47 4.23
N TRP A 61 9.83 40.80 4.30
CA TRP A 61 10.00 41.68 3.13
C TRP A 61 11.43 41.66 2.56
N LEU A 62 12.42 41.17 3.32
CA LEU A 62 13.77 40.89 2.82
C LEU A 62 13.91 39.42 2.42
N ALA A 63 13.33 38.51 3.21
CA ALA A 63 13.41 37.06 2.97
C ALA A 63 12.76 36.66 1.64
N LEU A 64 11.57 37.19 1.33
CA LEU A 64 10.85 36.83 0.11
C LEU A 64 11.60 37.26 -1.18
N PRO A 65 12.10 38.51 -1.31
CA PRO A 65 12.98 38.88 -2.42
C PRO A 65 14.26 38.05 -2.49
N VAL A 66 14.88 37.75 -1.35
CA VAL A 66 16.07 36.89 -1.30
C VAL A 66 15.78 35.48 -1.84
N CYS A 67 14.61 34.90 -1.51
CA CYS A 67 14.18 33.63 -2.06
C CYS A 67 13.98 33.69 -3.58
N LEU A 68 13.30 34.72 -4.08
CA LEU A 68 13.10 34.93 -5.52
C LEU A 68 14.44 35.08 -6.25
N LEU A 69 15.35 35.89 -5.72
CA LEU A 69 16.67 36.09 -6.30
C LEU A 69 17.51 34.82 -6.29
N GLY A 70 17.49 34.05 -5.19
CA GLY A 70 18.23 32.79 -5.10
C GLY A 70 17.79 31.77 -6.14
N VAL A 71 16.46 31.60 -6.29
CA VAL A 71 15.90 30.66 -7.26
C VAL A 71 16.19 31.08 -8.69
N LEU A 72 15.90 32.35 -9.04
CA LEU A 72 16.10 32.87 -10.40
C LEU A 72 17.57 32.88 -10.81
N SER A 73 18.47 33.24 -9.88
CA SER A 73 19.91 33.25 -10.16
C SER A 73 20.42 31.85 -10.48
N GLY A 74 19.98 30.82 -9.76
CA GLY A 74 20.39 29.44 -10.03
C GLY A 74 19.85 28.91 -11.35
N ASP A 75 18.60 29.27 -11.69
CA ASP A 75 17.98 28.91 -12.96
C ASP A 75 18.67 29.59 -14.15
N MET A 76 19.07 30.86 -13.99
CA MET A 76 19.89 31.60 -14.96
C MET A 76 21.27 30.95 -15.17
N VAL A 77 21.93 30.50 -14.10
CA VAL A 77 23.23 29.80 -14.21
C VAL A 77 23.07 28.51 -15.01
N LEU A 78 22.04 27.71 -14.75
CA LEU A 78 21.74 26.49 -15.51
C LEU A 78 21.48 26.75 -16.99
N TYR A 79 20.68 27.77 -17.30
CA TYR A 79 20.47 28.22 -18.67
C TYR A 79 21.78 28.64 -19.33
N TRP A 80 22.63 29.39 -18.62
CA TRP A 80 23.89 29.91 -19.15
C TRP A 80 24.91 28.79 -19.41
N VAL A 81 25.00 27.82 -18.49
CA VAL A 81 25.80 26.60 -18.65
C VAL A 81 25.34 25.82 -19.88
N GLY A 82 24.03 25.66 -20.05
CA GLY A 82 23.46 25.00 -21.24
C GLY A 82 23.77 25.74 -22.53
N ARG A 83 23.77 27.08 -22.50
CA ARG A 83 24.03 27.94 -23.67
C ARG A 83 25.49 27.95 -24.10
N HIS A 84 26.43 27.93 -23.15
CA HIS A 84 27.86 28.01 -23.44
C HIS A 84 28.50 26.64 -23.73
N TRP A 85 28.10 25.59 -23.01
CA TRP A 85 28.70 24.25 -23.16
C TRP A 85 27.81 23.22 -23.88
N GLY A 86 26.58 23.57 -24.25
CA GLY A 86 25.75 22.84 -25.22
C GLY A 86 25.61 21.34 -24.97
N GLU A 87 25.81 20.52 -26.01
CA GLU A 87 25.75 19.04 -25.97
C GLU A 87 26.82 18.39 -25.08
N GLN A 88 27.91 19.11 -24.74
CA GLN A 88 29.01 18.54 -23.96
C GLN A 88 28.61 18.29 -22.50
N VAL A 89 27.84 19.19 -21.88
CA VAL A 89 27.33 19.03 -20.50
C VAL A 89 26.24 17.96 -20.43
N LEU A 90 25.42 17.81 -21.48
CA LEU A 90 24.38 16.77 -21.54
C LEU A 90 24.98 15.36 -21.54
N ASN A 91 26.25 15.21 -21.94
CA ASN A 91 26.97 13.95 -21.93
C ASN A 91 27.68 13.64 -20.60
N TRP A 92 27.70 14.55 -19.62
CA TRP A 92 28.28 14.25 -18.31
C TRP A 92 27.50 13.17 -17.55
N ARG A 93 28.22 12.33 -16.81
CA ARG A 93 27.69 11.12 -16.15
C ARG A 93 26.54 11.44 -15.17
N LEU A 94 26.63 12.55 -14.43
CA LEU A 94 25.60 13.01 -13.50
C LEU A 94 24.36 13.54 -14.23
N VAL A 95 24.54 14.31 -15.30
CA VAL A 95 23.44 14.86 -16.10
C VAL A 95 22.67 13.75 -16.83
N ARG A 96 23.38 12.73 -17.34
CA ARG A 96 22.79 11.59 -18.05
C ARG A 96 21.97 10.65 -17.15
N LEU A 97 22.29 10.63 -15.85
CA LEU A 97 21.56 9.86 -14.84
C LEU A 97 20.14 10.42 -14.64
N VAL A 98 19.97 11.74 -14.81
CA VAL A 98 18.69 12.44 -14.68
C VAL A 98 18.01 12.63 -16.06
N LEU A 99 18.79 13.02 -17.07
CA LEU A 99 18.32 13.32 -18.42
C LEU A 99 18.84 12.27 -19.42
N SER A 100 18.00 11.27 -19.71
CA SER A 100 18.29 10.27 -20.74
C SER A 100 18.29 10.89 -22.15
N PRO A 101 18.99 10.28 -23.13
CA PRO A 101 19.05 10.80 -24.51
C PRO A 101 17.66 11.00 -25.14
N ALA A 102 16.72 10.10 -24.86
CA ALA A 102 15.33 10.19 -25.31
C ALA A 102 14.59 11.40 -24.69
N ARG A 103 14.81 11.70 -23.40
CA ARG A 103 14.23 12.87 -22.72
C ARG A 103 14.82 14.17 -23.26
N SER A 104 16.13 14.22 -23.48
CA SER A 104 16.81 15.40 -24.04
C SER A 104 16.27 15.77 -25.43
N GLN A 105 16.11 14.79 -26.32
CA GLN A 105 15.54 15.01 -27.66
C GLN A 105 14.07 15.45 -27.61
N TRP A 106 13.28 14.86 -26.71
CA TRP A 106 11.89 15.27 -26.49
C TRP A 106 11.79 16.72 -26.00
N LEU A 107 12.63 17.13 -25.04
CA LEU A 107 12.66 18.52 -24.56
C LEU A 107 13.08 19.50 -25.65
N LYS A 108 14.10 19.17 -26.44
CA LYS A 108 14.51 20.00 -27.60
C LYS A 108 13.37 20.13 -28.63
N ALA A 109 12.60 19.07 -28.86
CA ALA A 109 11.40 19.13 -29.71
C ALA A 109 10.29 19.99 -29.10
N ALA A 110 10.06 19.92 -27.79
CA ALA A 110 9.09 20.75 -27.08
C ALA A 110 9.47 22.25 -27.13
N TYR A 111 10.74 22.59 -26.91
CA TYR A 111 11.24 23.96 -27.01
C TYR A 111 11.10 24.57 -28.40
N ARG A 112 11.28 23.76 -29.46
CA ARG A 112 11.06 24.20 -30.86
C ARG A 112 9.60 24.53 -31.16
N ARG A 113 8.65 23.86 -30.51
CA ARG A 113 7.21 24.11 -30.71
C ARG A 113 6.70 25.25 -29.82
N HIS A 114 7.04 25.24 -28.54
CA HIS A 114 6.57 26.25 -27.58
C HIS A 114 7.61 26.52 -26.48
N ALA A 115 8.51 27.48 -26.71
CA ALA A 115 9.58 27.79 -25.76
C ALA A 115 9.07 28.26 -24.39
N LEU A 116 8.20 29.28 -24.36
CA LEU A 116 7.66 29.86 -23.12
C LEU A 116 6.90 28.82 -22.27
N LYS A 117 5.97 28.09 -22.90
CA LYS A 117 5.16 27.06 -22.24
C LYS A 117 6.03 25.96 -21.64
N THR A 118 7.06 25.54 -22.36
CA THR A 118 7.97 24.47 -21.90
C THR A 118 8.75 24.89 -20.67
N VAL A 119 9.26 26.14 -20.61
CA VAL A 119 9.93 26.68 -19.41
C VAL A 119 8.98 26.65 -18.21
N VAL A 120 7.77 27.21 -18.37
CA VAL A 120 6.78 27.29 -17.28
C VAL A 120 6.36 25.91 -16.78
N THR A 121 6.08 24.96 -17.68
CA THR A 121 5.65 23.62 -17.27
C THR A 121 6.78 22.82 -16.65
N ALA A 122 8.01 22.96 -17.15
CA ALA A 122 9.13 22.19 -16.63
C ALA A 122 9.57 22.67 -15.24
N ARG A 123 9.33 23.95 -14.91
CA ARG A 123 9.60 24.51 -13.58
C ARG A 123 8.85 23.78 -12.47
N HIS A 124 7.61 23.38 -12.72
CA HIS A 124 6.73 22.76 -11.72
C HIS A 124 6.88 21.24 -11.61
N VAL A 125 7.80 20.64 -12.38
CA VAL A 125 8.00 19.18 -12.40
C VAL A 125 9.34 18.86 -11.74
N MET A 126 9.28 18.24 -10.56
CA MET A 126 10.46 17.84 -9.77
C MET A 126 11.42 16.98 -10.59
N GLY A 127 12.70 17.37 -10.64
CA GLY A 127 13.74 16.69 -11.42
C GLY A 127 13.76 17.01 -12.92
N LEU A 128 12.71 17.62 -13.48
CA LEU A 128 12.67 18.07 -14.88
C LEU A 128 13.16 19.51 -15.05
N ARG A 129 12.98 20.37 -14.03
CA ARG A 129 13.38 21.79 -14.05
C ARG A 129 14.84 22.00 -14.46
N ALA A 130 15.80 21.46 -13.70
CA ALA A 130 17.23 21.64 -13.97
C ALA A 130 17.60 21.13 -15.37
N ALA A 131 17.09 19.96 -15.74
CA ALA A 131 17.34 19.37 -17.05
C ALA A 131 16.71 20.20 -18.19
N ALA A 132 15.55 20.82 -17.93
CA ALA A 132 14.85 21.66 -18.89
C ALA A 132 15.51 23.00 -19.11
N PHE A 133 16.03 23.65 -18.07
CA PHE A 133 16.67 24.95 -18.19
C PHE A 133 18.06 24.82 -18.82
N LEU A 134 18.79 23.76 -18.48
CA LEU A 134 20.00 23.36 -19.18
C LEU A 134 19.72 23.09 -20.66
N THR A 135 18.65 22.35 -20.97
CA THR A 135 18.26 22.07 -22.36
C THR A 135 17.80 23.33 -23.09
N ALA A 136 17.11 24.27 -22.42
CA ALA A 136 16.70 25.55 -22.99
C ALA A 136 17.90 26.39 -23.45
N GLY A 137 18.96 26.41 -22.64
CA GLY A 137 20.24 27.00 -22.99
C GLY A 137 20.85 26.35 -24.23
N SER A 138 20.94 25.02 -24.24
CA SER A 138 21.53 24.26 -25.36
C SER A 138 20.74 24.40 -26.67
N ALA A 139 19.42 24.56 -26.57
CA ALA A 139 18.51 24.79 -27.69
C ALA A 139 18.50 26.26 -28.16
N SER A 140 19.36 27.11 -27.59
CA SER A 140 19.51 28.52 -27.96
C SER A 140 18.23 29.36 -27.83
N VAL A 141 17.35 29.04 -26.89
CA VAL A 141 16.17 29.87 -26.57
C VAL A 141 16.64 31.29 -26.21
N PRO A 142 16.04 32.39 -26.72
CA PRO A 142 16.47 33.75 -26.36
C PRO A 142 16.41 34.01 -24.85
N PHE A 143 17.47 34.58 -24.28
CA PHE A 143 17.61 34.80 -22.83
C PHE A 143 16.42 35.54 -22.20
N TRP A 144 15.98 36.64 -22.81
CA TRP A 144 14.85 37.42 -22.29
C TRP A 144 13.54 36.61 -22.23
N LYS A 145 13.30 35.70 -23.19
CA LYS A 145 12.12 34.83 -23.19
C LYS A 145 12.18 33.81 -22.08
N PHE A 146 13.38 33.28 -21.82
CA PHE A 146 13.61 32.38 -20.69
C PHE A 146 13.37 33.10 -19.37
N VAL A 147 13.98 34.27 -19.16
CA VAL A 147 13.86 35.05 -17.92
C VAL A 147 12.41 35.47 -17.65
N VAL A 148 11.67 35.95 -18.64
CA VAL A 148 10.26 36.33 -18.46
C VAL A 148 9.39 35.13 -18.08
N ALA A 149 9.60 33.99 -18.75
CA ALA A 149 8.85 32.76 -18.46
C ALA A 149 9.16 32.22 -17.07
N ASP A 150 10.43 32.23 -16.69
CA ASP A 150 10.91 31.70 -15.42
C ASP A 150 10.54 32.61 -14.25
N ALA A 151 10.77 33.93 -14.38
CA ALA A 151 10.35 34.93 -13.39
C ALA A 151 8.83 34.97 -13.22
N GLY A 152 8.06 34.91 -14.31
CA GLY A 152 6.61 34.89 -14.23
C GLY A 152 6.08 33.67 -13.45
N ALA A 153 6.73 32.51 -13.61
CA ALA A 153 6.36 31.32 -12.86
C ALA A 153 6.88 31.35 -11.41
N ALA A 154 8.08 31.89 -11.16
CA ALA A 154 8.65 32.04 -9.82
C ALA A 154 7.85 33.01 -8.95
N VAL A 155 7.43 34.15 -9.50
CA VAL A 155 6.65 35.19 -8.80
C VAL A 155 5.26 34.68 -8.41
N LEU A 156 4.73 33.65 -9.07
CA LEU A 156 3.49 33.00 -8.65
C LEU A 156 3.75 31.91 -7.58
N GLY A 157 4.76 31.06 -7.80
CA GLY A 157 5.01 29.90 -6.94
C GLY A 157 5.68 30.24 -5.61
N VAL A 158 6.72 31.09 -5.63
CA VAL A 158 7.56 31.37 -4.45
C VAL A 158 6.79 32.14 -3.38
N PRO A 159 6.05 33.23 -3.68
CA PRO A 159 5.25 33.93 -2.67
C PRO A 159 4.12 33.07 -2.12
N LEU A 160 3.52 32.20 -2.94
CA LEU A 160 2.48 31.28 -2.48
C LEU A 160 3.05 30.27 -1.48
N ALA A 161 4.14 29.59 -1.81
CA ALA A 161 4.78 28.62 -0.92
C ALA A 161 5.31 29.27 0.37
N PHE A 162 5.97 30.43 0.23
CA PHE A 162 6.47 31.21 1.36
C PHE A 162 5.32 31.70 2.25
N GLY A 163 4.25 32.24 1.65
CA GLY A 163 3.07 32.72 2.37
C GLY A 163 2.32 31.61 3.08
N LEU A 164 2.14 30.45 2.44
CA LEU A 164 1.58 29.25 3.08
C LEU A 164 2.44 28.83 4.27
N ALA A 165 3.77 28.78 4.12
CA ALA A 165 4.65 28.48 5.26
C ALA A 165 4.54 29.53 6.38
N TYR A 166 4.52 30.82 6.03
CA TYR A 166 4.40 31.92 6.97
C TYR A 166 3.09 31.91 7.77
N PHE A 167 1.94 31.68 7.13
CA PHE A 167 0.64 31.69 7.82
C PHE A 167 0.32 30.37 8.53
N PHE A 168 0.85 29.25 8.05
CA PHE A 168 0.56 27.92 8.59
C PHE A 168 1.71 27.33 9.41
N THR A 169 2.67 28.16 9.85
CA THR A 169 3.84 27.73 10.63
C THR A 169 3.46 26.89 11.85
N ASP A 170 2.45 27.30 12.63
CA ASP A 170 2.03 26.56 13.83
C ASP A 170 1.51 25.15 13.51
N GLN A 171 0.82 25.01 12.38
CA GLN A 171 0.29 23.73 11.92
C GLN A 171 1.39 22.85 11.33
N ILE A 172 2.33 23.46 10.60
CA ILE A 172 3.53 22.78 10.08
C ILE A 172 4.38 22.26 11.24
N LYS A 173 4.57 23.05 12.31
CA LYS A 173 5.28 22.64 13.52
C LYS A 173 4.57 21.52 14.26
N ALA A 174 3.24 21.57 14.39
CA ALA A 174 2.46 20.49 14.99
C ALA A 174 2.61 19.17 14.20
N ILE A 175 2.51 19.24 12.87
CA ILE A 175 2.70 18.09 11.98
C ILE A 175 4.13 17.55 12.08
N MET A 176 5.14 18.42 12.02
CA MET A 176 6.54 18.00 12.18
C MET A 176 6.81 17.41 13.56
N ALA A 177 6.21 17.95 14.63
CA ALA A 177 6.35 17.41 15.98
C ALA A 177 5.72 16.02 16.11
N ASP A 178 4.58 15.77 15.45
CA ASP A 178 3.93 14.46 15.42
C ASP A 178 4.69 13.44 14.56
N VAL A 179 5.26 13.86 13.43
CA VAL A 179 6.15 13.02 12.60
C VAL A 179 7.41 12.65 13.38
N HIS A 180 8.09 13.60 14.02
CA HIS A 180 9.27 13.31 14.83
C HIS A 180 8.93 12.49 16.09
N ARG A 181 7.70 12.58 16.62
CA ARG A 181 7.22 11.72 17.70
C ARG A 181 7.06 10.29 17.20
N ALA A 182 6.41 10.10 16.05
CA ALA A 182 6.25 8.80 15.41
C ALA A 182 7.61 8.18 15.03
N GLU A 183 8.53 8.94 14.46
CA GLU A 183 9.90 8.50 14.14
C GLU A 183 10.70 8.13 15.39
N ARG A 184 10.57 8.88 16.49
CA ARG A 184 11.19 8.54 17.78
C ARG A 184 10.63 7.25 18.37
N TRP A 185 9.32 7.03 18.30
CA TRP A 185 8.71 5.78 18.77
C TRP A 185 9.05 4.58 17.88
N LEU A 186 9.12 4.76 16.56
CA LEU A 186 9.57 3.74 15.61
C LEU A 186 11.06 3.41 15.79
N GLY A 187 11.90 4.43 16.02
CA GLY A 187 13.32 4.28 16.35
C GLY A 187 13.52 3.56 17.68
N LEU A 188 12.75 3.90 18.71
CA LEU A 188 12.77 3.23 20.02
C LEU A 188 12.31 1.77 19.92
N ALA A 189 11.26 1.48 19.14
CA ALA A 189 10.81 0.12 18.88
C ALA A 189 11.88 -0.70 18.13
N GLY A 190 12.56 -0.09 17.15
CA GLY A 190 13.70 -0.69 16.45
C GLY A 190 14.88 -0.98 17.38
N LEU A 191 15.20 -0.04 18.29
CA LEU A 191 16.27 -0.18 19.28
C LEU A 191 15.96 -1.28 20.31
N LEU A 192 14.72 -1.35 20.80
CA LEU A 192 14.25 -2.40 21.70
C LEU A 192 14.26 -3.78 21.04
N ALA A 193 13.91 -3.86 19.75
CA ALA A 193 14.02 -5.10 18.98
C ALA A 193 15.49 -5.54 18.81
N LEU A 194 16.41 -4.60 18.55
CA LEU A 194 17.85 -4.86 18.46
C LEU A 194 18.43 -5.30 19.81
N ALA A 195 18.03 -4.66 20.91
CA ALA A 195 18.44 -5.03 22.26
C ALA A 195 17.92 -6.43 22.64
N ALA A 196 16.67 -6.75 22.33
CA ALA A 196 16.11 -8.08 22.51
C ALA A 196 16.86 -9.13 21.68
N MET A 197 17.23 -8.81 20.43
CA MET A 197 18.07 -9.69 19.60
C MET A 197 19.45 -9.96 20.21
N LEU A 198 20.11 -8.92 20.74
CA LEU A 198 21.42 -9.05 21.39
C LEU A 198 21.34 -9.89 22.67
N VAL A 199 20.34 -9.64 23.53
CA VAL A 199 20.12 -10.41 24.77
C VAL A 199 19.88 -11.87 24.44
N VAL A 200 19.05 -12.16 23.44
CA VAL A 200 18.78 -13.52 22.99
C VAL A 200 20.02 -14.16 22.35
N GLY A 201 20.81 -13.41 21.60
CA GLY A 201 22.07 -13.85 21.01
C GLY A 201 23.11 -14.25 22.05
N VAL A 202 23.32 -13.39 23.05
CA VAL A 202 24.25 -13.62 24.17
C VAL A 202 23.78 -14.77 25.05
N TRP A 203 22.48 -14.84 25.35
CA TRP A 203 21.90 -15.96 26.11
C TRP A 203 22.06 -17.31 25.40
N ARG A 204 21.93 -17.34 24.07
CA ARG A 204 22.16 -18.54 23.25
C ARG A 204 23.64 -18.91 23.18
N TRP A 205 24.53 -17.93 23.09
CA TRP A 205 25.97 -18.16 23.07
C TRP A 205 26.44 -18.78 24.40
N HIS A 206 26.00 -18.25 25.54
CA HIS A 206 26.28 -18.81 26.86
C HIS A 206 25.75 -20.24 27.03
N ARG A 207 24.54 -20.54 26.51
CA ARG A 207 23.98 -21.91 26.56
C ARG A 207 24.69 -22.91 25.65
N ARG A 208 25.26 -22.47 24.52
CA ARG A 208 26.05 -23.35 23.63
C ARG A 208 27.41 -23.69 24.24
N VAL A 209 28.13 -22.70 24.76
CA VAL A 209 29.43 -22.89 25.42
C VAL A 209 29.31 -23.71 26.71
N GLY A 210 28.17 -23.61 27.42
CA GLY A 210 27.88 -24.44 28.59
C GLY A 210 27.64 -25.93 28.25
N LYS A 211 27.08 -26.24 27.09
CA LYS A 211 26.76 -27.63 26.69
C LYS A 211 28.00 -28.40 26.23
N GLU A 212 28.92 -27.75 25.53
CA GLU A 212 30.18 -28.35 25.07
C GLU A 212 31.17 -28.67 26.21
N ARG A 213 31.10 -27.94 27.33
CA ARG A 213 31.89 -28.25 28.53
C ARG A 213 31.35 -29.44 29.34
N LEU A 214 30.05 -29.73 29.26
CA LEU A 214 29.40 -30.82 29.99
C LEU A 214 29.53 -32.18 29.27
N ASP A 215 29.57 -32.21 27.94
CA ASP A 215 29.73 -33.45 27.16
C ASP A 215 31.17 -33.96 27.08
N ARG A 216 32.17 -33.12 27.39
CA ARG A 216 33.60 -33.52 27.37
C ARG A 216 34.02 -34.33 28.61
N ASN A 217 33.21 -34.37 29.67
CA ASN A 217 33.55 -34.99 30.96
C ASN A 217 32.74 -36.27 31.29
N ARG A 218 32.04 -36.90 30.34
CA ARG A 218 31.40 -38.21 30.58
C ARG A 218 32.31 -39.37 30.21
N PRO A 219 32.68 -40.28 31.14
CA PRO A 219 33.48 -41.46 30.83
C PRO A 219 32.68 -42.44 29.96
N ARG A 220 33.30 -42.92 28.87
CA ARG A 220 32.74 -43.93 27.95
C ARG A 220 32.92 -45.32 28.56
N ASP A 221 31.81 -45.99 28.86
CA ASP A 221 31.82 -47.42 29.18
C ASP A 221 31.39 -48.25 27.97
N ILE A 222 32.13 -49.33 27.72
CA ILE A 222 32.03 -50.23 26.58
C ILE A 222 31.44 -51.53 27.12
N ARG A 223 30.25 -51.95 26.66
CA ARG A 223 29.98 -53.36 26.30
C ARG A 223 28.58 -53.63 25.73
N ARG A 224 28.64 -54.38 24.61
CA ARG A 224 27.79 -55.49 24.14
C ARG A 224 26.32 -55.25 23.75
N ARG A 225 26.08 -55.44 22.45
CA ARG A 225 24.85 -55.95 21.85
C ARG A 225 24.61 -57.43 22.27
N PRO A 226 23.36 -57.93 22.27
CA PRO A 226 22.80 -58.51 21.04
C PRO A 226 21.30 -58.25 20.80
N GLU A 227 20.84 -58.80 19.68
CA GLU A 227 19.58 -58.63 18.93
C GLU A 227 18.31 -59.19 19.61
N ARG A 228 17.13 -58.60 19.31
CA ARG A 228 15.98 -59.17 18.54
C ARG A 228 14.60 -58.62 19.00
N SER A 229 13.71 -58.50 18.00
CA SER A 229 12.23 -58.45 18.01
C SER A 229 11.48 -57.30 18.70
N GLU A 230 10.77 -56.55 17.85
CA GLU A 230 9.39 -56.07 18.01
C GLU A 230 8.86 -55.84 19.43
N ARG A 231 8.72 -54.57 19.78
CA ARG A 231 7.54 -54.04 20.48
C ARG A 231 7.48 -52.53 20.31
N HIS A 232 6.48 -52.13 19.54
CA HIS A 232 5.75 -50.86 19.62
C HIS A 232 6.05 -50.05 20.89
N ARG A 233 6.77 -48.93 20.75
CA ARG A 233 6.70 -47.80 21.69
C ARG A 233 6.79 -46.49 20.92
N ILE A 234 5.60 -46.00 20.58
CA ILE A 234 5.15 -44.60 20.74
C ILE A 234 6.27 -43.71 21.29
N ALA A 235 6.91 -42.98 20.40
CA ALA A 235 7.72 -41.82 20.74
C ALA A 235 7.41 -40.73 19.71
N GLY A 236 6.21 -40.15 19.83
CA GLY A 236 6.00 -38.80 19.30
C GLY A 236 7.10 -37.93 19.88
N SER A 237 8.03 -37.52 19.04
CA SER A 237 9.24 -36.83 19.45
C SER A 237 8.82 -35.55 20.17
N LYS A 238 9.26 -35.43 21.43
CA LYS A 238 9.05 -34.24 22.28
C LYS A 238 9.72 -32.97 21.72
N ASP A 239 10.35 -33.03 20.54
CA ASP A 239 11.15 -31.96 19.95
C ASP A 239 10.33 -30.88 19.21
N GLU A 240 9.09 -31.15 18.80
CA GLU A 240 8.38 -30.22 17.91
C GLU A 240 7.62 -29.07 18.60
N ARG A 241 7.53 -29.08 19.94
CA ARG A 241 7.00 -27.92 20.69
C ARG A 241 7.99 -26.75 20.76
N ILE A 242 9.24 -26.97 20.38
CA ILE A 242 10.24 -25.90 20.30
C ILE A 242 10.01 -25.20 18.97
N VAL A 243 9.13 -24.20 18.97
CA VAL A 243 9.04 -23.24 17.87
C VAL A 243 10.46 -22.75 17.61
N ASP A 244 10.94 -22.96 16.37
CA ASP A 244 12.25 -22.51 15.92
C ASP A 244 12.46 -21.10 16.47
N PRO A 245 13.52 -20.85 17.25
CA PRO A 245 13.67 -19.57 17.91
C PRO A 245 13.76 -18.39 16.92
N PHE A 246 14.10 -18.65 15.66
CA PHE A 246 13.95 -17.71 14.56
C PHE A 246 12.47 -17.44 14.23
N TYR A 247 11.67 -18.49 14.04
CA TYR A 247 10.23 -18.38 13.76
C TYR A 247 9.47 -17.70 14.91
N ALA A 248 9.88 -17.92 16.17
CA ALA A 248 9.32 -17.23 17.33
C ALA A 248 9.55 -15.70 17.25
N VAL A 249 10.74 -15.26 16.83
CA VAL A 249 11.04 -13.84 16.61
C VAL A 249 10.20 -13.27 15.47
N VAL A 250 10.12 -13.98 14.34
CA VAL A 250 9.28 -13.55 13.21
C VAL A 250 7.82 -13.45 13.61
N ARG A 251 7.31 -14.37 14.45
CA ARG A 251 5.95 -14.31 14.99
C ARG A 251 5.72 -13.09 15.88
N VAL A 252 6.68 -12.70 16.72
CA VAL A 252 6.57 -11.48 17.55
C VAL A 252 6.53 -10.23 16.67
N ILE A 253 7.40 -10.15 15.66
CA ILE A 253 7.42 -9.05 14.69
C ILE A 253 6.08 -9.00 13.91
N ALA A 254 5.59 -10.16 13.44
CA ALA A 254 4.32 -10.25 12.74
C ALA A 254 3.15 -9.77 13.62
N ARG A 255 3.11 -10.16 14.90
CA ARG A 255 2.09 -9.70 15.85
C ARG A 255 2.13 -8.19 16.07
N PHE A 256 3.31 -7.61 16.17
CA PHE A 256 3.47 -6.16 16.26
C PHE A 256 2.90 -5.46 15.03
N TRP A 257 3.26 -5.92 13.82
CA TRP A 257 2.74 -5.32 12.59
C TRP A 257 1.23 -5.51 12.43
N ILE A 258 0.70 -6.68 12.79
CA ILE A 258 -0.75 -6.94 12.76
C ILE A 258 -1.47 -6.01 13.75
N TRP A 259 -0.97 -5.87 14.97
CA TRP A 259 -1.50 -4.93 15.96
C TRP A 259 -1.43 -3.47 15.49
N PHE A 260 -0.39 -3.10 14.74
CA PHE A 260 -0.24 -1.76 14.18
C PHE A 260 -1.21 -1.49 13.01
N PHE A 261 -1.41 -2.45 12.12
CA PHE A 261 -2.23 -2.28 10.91
C PHE A 261 -3.72 -2.52 11.12
N PHE A 262 -4.11 -3.36 12.09
CA PHE A 262 -5.50 -3.73 12.34
C PHE A 262 -5.96 -3.23 13.71
N GLU A 263 -7.15 -2.63 13.75
CA GLU A 263 -7.74 -2.20 15.02
C GLU A 263 -8.15 -3.40 15.88
N ARG A 264 -8.69 -4.45 15.24
CA ARG A 264 -9.13 -5.67 15.90
C ARG A 264 -8.96 -6.87 14.98
N VAL A 265 -8.40 -7.94 15.55
CA VAL A 265 -8.27 -9.26 14.93
C VAL A 265 -9.15 -10.22 15.73
N GLU A 266 -10.27 -10.63 15.14
CA GLU A 266 -11.14 -11.63 15.73
C GLU A 266 -10.77 -13.02 15.21
N VAL A 267 -10.64 -13.98 16.12
CA VAL A 267 -10.30 -15.36 15.77
C VAL A 267 -11.43 -16.26 16.24
N ARG A 268 -12.04 -17.01 15.31
CA ARG A 268 -13.11 -17.97 15.58
C ARG A 268 -12.61 -19.38 15.42
N HIS A 269 -12.89 -20.19 16.41
CA HIS A 269 -12.62 -21.62 16.44
C HIS A 269 -11.16 -22.09 16.26
N PRO A 270 -10.14 -21.41 16.82
CA PRO A 270 -8.75 -21.85 16.69
C PRO A 270 -8.51 -23.27 17.26
N GLU A 271 -9.36 -23.73 18.17
CA GLU A 271 -9.35 -25.08 18.75
C GLU A 271 -9.59 -26.21 17.74
N ARG A 272 -10.21 -25.91 16.59
CA ARG A 272 -10.47 -26.90 15.53
C ARG A 272 -9.20 -27.33 14.79
N VAL A 273 -8.09 -26.60 14.95
CA VAL A 273 -6.80 -26.97 14.39
C VAL A 273 -6.04 -27.86 15.38
N PRO A 274 -5.78 -29.14 15.07
CA PRO A 274 -5.09 -30.04 15.98
C PRO A 274 -3.71 -29.52 16.39
N SER A 275 -3.38 -29.66 17.68
CA SER A 275 -2.09 -29.24 18.24
C SER A 275 -0.91 -30.09 17.77
N MET A 276 -1.17 -31.33 17.33
CA MET A 276 -0.19 -32.33 16.88
C MET A 276 -0.73 -33.06 15.65
N GLY A 277 0.15 -33.74 14.91
CA GLY A 277 -0.22 -34.51 13.73
C GLY A 277 -0.33 -33.68 12.45
N PRO A 278 -0.45 -34.34 11.30
CA PRO A 278 -0.46 -33.71 9.98
C PRO A 278 -1.74 -32.91 9.76
N VAL A 279 -1.58 -31.64 9.36
CA VAL A 279 -2.69 -30.72 9.11
C VAL A 279 -2.49 -29.97 7.79
N LEU A 280 -3.50 -29.96 6.93
CA LEU A 280 -3.56 -29.13 5.73
C LEU A 280 -4.59 -28.01 5.93
N LEU A 281 -4.12 -26.77 5.96
CA LEU A 281 -4.98 -25.59 5.97
C LEU A 281 -5.27 -25.11 4.55
N CYS A 282 -6.54 -24.98 4.19
CA CYS A 282 -6.99 -24.39 2.94
C CYS A 282 -7.53 -22.98 3.21
N ILE A 283 -6.77 -21.96 2.82
CA ILE A 283 -7.04 -20.56 3.18
C ILE A 283 -7.48 -19.81 1.91
N ASN A 284 -8.51 -18.97 1.98
CA ASN A 284 -8.81 -18.03 0.89
C ASN A 284 -7.71 -16.95 0.81
N HIS A 285 -7.46 -16.36 -0.36
CA HIS A 285 -6.31 -15.48 -0.55
C HIS A 285 -6.67 -14.03 -0.93
N PRO A 286 -7.37 -13.28 -0.06
CA PRO A 286 -7.75 -11.90 -0.33
C PRO A 286 -6.57 -10.91 -0.40
N ASN A 287 -5.44 -11.17 0.27
CA ASN A 287 -4.21 -10.34 0.21
C ASN A 287 -2.94 -11.19 0.08
N ASN A 288 -1.87 -10.67 -0.54
CA ASN A 288 -0.63 -11.44 -0.74
C ASN A 288 0.09 -11.85 0.57
N LEU A 289 0.74 -10.89 1.24
CA LEU A 289 1.65 -11.22 2.35
C LEU A 289 0.95 -11.26 3.70
N ILE A 290 -0.05 -10.38 3.89
CA ILE A 290 -0.72 -10.17 5.17
C ILE A 290 -1.48 -11.41 5.62
N ASP A 291 -2.12 -12.13 4.70
CA ASP A 291 -2.87 -13.36 4.99
C ASP A 291 -1.98 -14.41 5.67
N SER A 292 -0.76 -14.59 5.14
CA SER A 292 0.22 -15.55 5.68
C SER A 292 0.72 -15.12 7.07
N LEU A 293 0.97 -13.83 7.27
CA LEU A 293 1.39 -13.32 8.58
C LEU A 293 0.28 -13.46 9.61
N LEU A 294 -0.96 -13.20 9.22
CA LEU A 294 -2.13 -13.27 10.09
C LEU A 294 -2.32 -14.69 10.63
N VAL A 295 -2.42 -15.68 9.74
CA VAL A 295 -2.63 -17.08 10.14
C VAL A 295 -1.45 -17.62 10.96
N GLY A 296 -0.21 -17.30 10.58
CA GLY A 296 0.99 -17.70 11.34
C GLY A 296 1.14 -17.06 12.72
N SER A 297 0.45 -15.93 12.95
CA SER A 297 0.47 -15.20 14.22
C SER A 297 -0.57 -15.69 15.24
N VAL A 298 -1.72 -16.18 14.74
CA VAL A 298 -2.84 -16.65 15.57
C VAL A 298 -2.68 -18.11 15.97
N LEU A 299 -2.02 -18.92 15.13
CA LEU A 299 -1.79 -20.33 15.44
C LEU A 299 -0.54 -20.55 16.30
N PRO A 300 -0.59 -21.46 17.29
CA PRO A 300 0.57 -21.78 18.13
C PRO A 300 1.65 -22.57 17.37
N ARG A 301 1.27 -23.31 16.32
CA ARG A 301 2.15 -24.16 15.50
C ARG A 301 2.88 -23.38 14.42
N LYS A 302 4.04 -23.88 13.98
CA LYS A 302 4.75 -23.35 12.80
C LYS A 302 3.95 -23.72 11.54
N VAL A 303 3.54 -22.71 10.78
CA VAL A 303 2.81 -22.88 9.52
C VAL A 303 3.78 -22.91 8.35
N HIS A 304 3.78 -24.01 7.59
CA HIS A 304 4.61 -24.18 6.39
C HIS A 304 3.78 -23.79 5.17
N TYR A 305 4.08 -22.65 4.56
CA TYR A 305 3.30 -22.13 3.43
C TYR A 305 3.79 -22.70 2.11
N LEU A 306 2.84 -22.99 1.22
CA LEU A 306 3.12 -23.28 -0.19
C LEU A 306 3.13 -21.98 -0.99
N ALA A 307 4.27 -21.62 -1.59
CA ALA A 307 4.45 -20.34 -2.31
C ALA A 307 5.12 -20.52 -3.67
N THR A 308 4.90 -19.60 -4.61
CA THR A 308 5.49 -19.71 -5.97
C THR A 308 7.02 -19.77 -5.94
N ALA A 309 7.59 -20.69 -6.71
CA ALA A 309 9.03 -20.82 -6.92
C ALA A 309 9.66 -19.51 -7.47
N ALA A 310 8.89 -18.62 -8.09
CA ALA A 310 9.36 -17.32 -8.54
C ALA A 310 9.94 -16.45 -7.40
N LEU A 311 9.44 -16.60 -6.16
CA LEU A 311 9.95 -15.89 -4.98
C LEU A 311 11.36 -16.35 -4.57
N PHE A 312 11.78 -17.54 -5.01
CA PHE A 312 13.07 -18.14 -4.68
C PHE A 312 14.17 -17.79 -5.69
N ARG A 313 13.91 -16.92 -6.68
CA ARG A 313 14.93 -16.48 -7.65
C ARG A 313 16.07 -15.70 -6.99
N ASN A 314 15.79 -14.98 -5.90
CA ASN A 314 16.80 -14.25 -5.15
C ASN A 314 17.34 -15.13 -4.00
N PRO A 315 18.67 -15.39 -3.92
CA PRO A 315 19.24 -16.30 -2.93
C PRO A 315 19.06 -15.85 -1.47
N LEU A 316 18.99 -14.53 -1.21
CA LEU A 316 18.75 -14.02 0.15
C LEU A 316 17.31 -14.27 0.59
N ILE A 317 16.35 -13.95 -0.29
CA ILE A 317 14.92 -14.19 -0.06
C ILE A 317 14.65 -15.69 0.05
N ALA A 318 15.26 -16.50 -0.81
CA ALA A 318 15.16 -17.96 -0.75
C ALA A 318 15.62 -18.52 0.60
N ARG A 319 16.80 -18.11 1.10
CA ARG A 319 17.30 -18.55 2.41
C ARG A 319 16.36 -18.18 3.56
N PHE A 320 15.78 -16.97 3.50
CA PHE A 320 14.81 -16.51 4.47
C PHE A 320 13.51 -17.33 4.43
N LEU A 321 12.95 -17.57 3.24
CA LEU A 321 11.72 -18.36 3.05
C LEU A 321 11.90 -19.82 3.48
N VAL A 322 13.06 -20.42 3.17
CA VAL A 322 13.40 -21.78 3.63
C VAL A 322 13.49 -21.84 5.16
N ALA A 323 14.09 -20.83 5.81
CA ALA A 323 14.13 -20.77 7.28
C ALA A 323 12.72 -20.65 7.90
N LEU A 324 11.81 -19.93 7.24
CA LEU A 324 10.40 -19.85 7.61
C LEU A 324 9.64 -21.17 7.38
N GLY A 325 10.21 -22.13 6.66
CA GLY A 325 9.57 -23.39 6.32
C GLY A 325 8.62 -23.31 5.12
N VAL A 326 8.83 -22.35 4.22
CA VAL A 326 8.04 -22.21 2.99
C VAL A 326 8.48 -23.28 1.98
N ILE A 327 7.51 -23.98 1.41
CA ILE A 327 7.70 -25.03 0.41
C ILE A 327 7.44 -24.42 -0.99
N PRO A 328 8.40 -24.50 -1.93
CA PRO A 328 8.24 -23.92 -3.26
C PRO A 328 7.23 -24.72 -4.12
N VAL A 329 6.38 -24.00 -4.84
CA VAL A 329 5.39 -24.55 -5.78
C VAL A 329 5.63 -23.98 -7.18
N TYR A 330 5.69 -24.87 -8.17
CA TYR A 330 5.83 -24.50 -9.58
C TYR A 330 4.44 -24.41 -10.22
N ARG A 331 4.06 -23.22 -10.71
CA ARG A 331 2.74 -23.00 -11.34
C ARG A 331 2.87 -23.02 -12.85
N LYS A 332 1.85 -23.57 -13.54
CA LYS A 332 1.75 -23.62 -15.02
C LYS A 332 1.85 -22.23 -15.68
N ALA A 333 1.43 -21.17 -14.99
CA ALA A 333 1.50 -19.80 -15.47
C ALA A 333 2.91 -19.18 -15.38
N ASP A 334 3.79 -19.75 -14.55
CA ASP A 334 5.13 -19.23 -14.30
C ASP A 334 6.19 -19.93 -15.19
N ASP A 335 5.98 -21.20 -15.58
CA ASP A 335 6.88 -21.96 -16.48
C ASP A 335 6.16 -23.22 -17.07
N PRO A 336 5.76 -23.25 -18.35
CA PRO A 336 5.00 -24.36 -18.95
C PRO A 336 5.75 -25.70 -19.06
N ASP A 337 7.09 -25.65 -19.15
CA ASP A 337 7.96 -26.79 -19.49
C ASP A 337 8.47 -27.59 -18.28
N LYS A 338 8.02 -27.28 -17.05
CA LYS A 338 8.51 -27.91 -15.80
C LYS A 338 7.41 -28.65 -15.02
N MET A 339 6.57 -29.42 -15.71
CA MET A 339 5.56 -30.26 -15.06
C MET A 339 6.17 -31.33 -14.15
N ASP A 340 7.39 -31.79 -14.43
CA ASP A 340 8.07 -32.87 -13.69
C ASP A 340 8.46 -32.50 -12.25
N ARG A 341 8.49 -31.21 -11.90
CA ARG A 341 8.81 -30.74 -10.53
C ARG A 341 7.62 -30.67 -9.58
N ASN A 342 6.40 -30.95 -10.05
CA ASN A 342 5.26 -31.10 -9.14
C ASN A 342 5.44 -32.28 -8.18
N MET A 343 6.16 -33.32 -8.63
CA MET A 343 6.46 -34.50 -7.82
C MET A 343 7.35 -34.17 -6.63
N GLU A 344 8.31 -33.26 -6.79
CA GLU A 344 9.15 -32.76 -5.67
C GLU A 344 8.32 -32.01 -4.63
N MET A 345 7.33 -31.21 -5.07
CA MET A 345 6.43 -30.48 -4.17
C MET A 345 5.53 -31.44 -3.38
N PHE A 346 4.93 -32.44 -4.05
CA PHE A 346 4.13 -33.45 -3.36
C PHE A 346 4.97 -34.25 -2.38
N ALA A 347 6.17 -34.69 -2.77
CA ALA A 347 7.10 -35.39 -1.89
C ALA A 347 7.52 -34.54 -0.67
N ALA A 348 7.76 -33.23 -0.86
CA ALA A 348 8.06 -32.32 0.24
C ALA A 348 6.88 -32.12 1.19
N CYS A 349 5.64 -32.12 0.66
CA CYS A 349 4.43 -32.11 1.49
C CYS A 349 4.29 -33.41 2.27
N ASP A 350 4.49 -34.56 1.63
CA ASP A 350 4.42 -35.88 2.26
C ASP A 350 5.47 -36.03 3.37
N GLU A 351 6.71 -35.58 3.16
CA GLU A 351 7.76 -35.57 4.18
C GLU A 351 7.38 -34.65 5.36
N ALA A 352 6.81 -33.48 5.06
CA ALA A 352 6.37 -32.56 6.10
C ALA A 352 5.21 -33.11 6.91
N PHE A 353 4.19 -33.72 6.28
CA PHE A 353 3.10 -34.39 6.96
C PHE A 353 3.55 -35.63 7.72
N GLY A 354 4.49 -36.42 7.19
CA GLY A 354 5.09 -37.56 7.90
C GLY A 354 5.87 -37.16 9.17
N ARG A 355 6.28 -35.89 9.27
CA ARG A 355 6.79 -35.28 10.51
C ARG A 355 5.68 -34.65 11.36
N GLY A 356 4.41 -34.90 11.06
CA GLY A 356 3.27 -34.32 11.75
C GLY A 356 3.18 -32.81 11.59
N ARG A 357 3.71 -32.18 10.53
CA ARG A 357 3.69 -30.71 10.38
C ARG A 357 2.36 -30.17 9.85
N LEU A 358 2.16 -28.87 10.06
CA LEU A 358 1.04 -28.10 9.52
C LEU A 358 1.48 -27.36 8.25
N ILE A 359 0.79 -27.63 7.14
CA ILE A 359 0.99 -27.00 5.83
C ILE A 359 -0.21 -26.11 5.50
N ALA A 360 0.04 -24.94 4.92
CA ALA A 360 -1.00 -24.04 4.44
C ALA A 360 -0.91 -23.85 2.92
N ILE A 361 -2.06 -23.95 2.26
CA ILE A 361 -2.22 -23.73 0.82
C ILE A 361 -3.30 -22.68 0.55
N TYR A 362 -3.09 -21.91 -0.52
CA TYR A 362 -4.07 -21.02 -1.13
C TYR A 362 -4.61 -21.65 -2.42
N PRO A 363 -5.69 -22.45 -2.35
CA PRO A 363 -6.11 -23.31 -3.45
C PRO A 363 -6.72 -22.55 -4.64
N GLU A 364 -7.00 -21.25 -4.52
CA GLU A 364 -7.39 -20.33 -5.61
C GLU A 364 -6.25 -20.13 -6.63
N GLY A 365 -5.00 -20.13 -6.16
CA GLY A 365 -3.80 -20.07 -7.01
C GLY A 365 -3.47 -18.71 -7.64
N ALA A 366 -4.28 -17.67 -7.40
CA ALA A 366 -4.02 -16.28 -7.77
C ALA A 366 -4.69 -15.34 -6.75
N THR A 367 -4.06 -14.20 -6.45
CA THR A 367 -4.64 -13.14 -5.63
C THR A 367 -5.54 -12.26 -6.50
N ARG A 368 -6.83 -12.16 -6.17
CA ARG A 368 -7.76 -11.25 -6.85
C ARG A 368 -8.63 -10.51 -5.84
N ALA A 369 -8.96 -9.26 -6.17
CA ALA A 369 -9.54 -8.28 -5.26
C ALA A 369 -11.05 -8.46 -5.02
N GLU A 370 -11.57 -9.69 -5.09
CA GLU A 370 -13.00 -10.00 -5.01
C GLU A 370 -13.36 -10.54 -3.62
N ALA A 371 -14.53 -10.18 -3.10
CA ALA A 371 -14.97 -10.50 -1.73
C ALA A 371 -15.48 -11.94 -1.54
N HIS A 372 -15.51 -12.75 -2.60
CA HIS A 372 -15.97 -14.13 -2.58
C HIS A 372 -14.80 -15.12 -2.73
N VAL A 373 -14.98 -16.35 -2.23
CA VAL A 373 -14.03 -17.45 -2.46
C VAL A 373 -14.08 -17.82 -3.94
N GLN A 374 -12.92 -17.80 -4.61
CA GLN A 374 -12.89 -18.16 -6.02
C GLN A 374 -12.95 -19.67 -6.21
N ARG A 375 -13.32 -20.10 -7.43
CA ARG A 375 -13.25 -21.51 -7.79
C ARG A 375 -11.84 -22.04 -7.57
N ILE A 376 -11.71 -23.00 -6.66
CA ILE A 376 -10.41 -23.53 -6.27
C ILE A 376 -9.91 -24.60 -7.25
N LYS A 377 -8.59 -24.74 -7.34
CA LYS A 377 -7.92 -25.78 -8.13
C LYS A 377 -7.83 -27.09 -7.34
N THR A 378 -7.62 -28.20 -8.06
CA THR A 378 -7.54 -29.54 -7.47
C THR A 378 -6.27 -29.83 -6.64
N GLY A 379 -5.36 -28.85 -6.50
CA GLY A 379 -4.07 -29.03 -5.83
C GLY A 379 -4.21 -29.48 -4.37
N ALA A 380 -5.09 -28.85 -3.59
CA ALA A 380 -5.32 -29.22 -2.19
C ALA A 380 -5.86 -30.67 -2.05
N ALA A 381 -6.81 -31.06 -2.90
CA ALA A 381 -7.34 -32.42 -2.91
C ALA A 381 -6.30 -33.47 -3.30
N ARG A 382 -5.40 -33.15 -4.25
CA ARG A 382 -4.28 -34.02 -4.64
C ARG A 382 -3.28 -34.22 -3.51
N ILE A 383 -2.92 -33.15 -2.81
CA ILE A 383 -2.04 -33.20 -1.64
C ILE A 383 -2.68 -34.06 -0.55
N ALA A 384 -3.97 -33.83 -0.26
CA ALA A 384 -4.65 -34.54 0.82
C ALA A 384 -4.81 -36.04 0.57
N LEU A 385 -5.37 -36.43 -0.58
CA LEU A 385 -5.60 -37.83 -0.92
C LEU A 385 -4.31 -38.57 -1.26
N GLY A 386 -3.31 -37.87 -1.81
CA GLY A 386 -1.99 -38.44 -2.09
C GLY A 386 -1.29 -38.95 -0.83
N TYR A 387 -1.29 -38.12 0.22
CA TYR A 387 -0.74 -38.50 1.53
C TYR A 387 -1.57 -39.59 2.21
N GLU A 388 -2.89 -39.38 2.34
CA GLU A 388 -3.79 -40.32 3.04
C GLU A 388 -3.83 -41.72 2.41
N ALA A 389 -3.53 -41.83 1.11
CA ALA A 389 -3.50 -43.13 0.43
C ALA A 389 -2.32 -44.03 0.84
N HIS A 390 -1.22 -43.46 1.31
CA HIS A 390 0.01 -44.20 1.58
C HIS A 390 0.52 -44.06 3.02
N ALA A 391 0.05 -43.05 3.76
CA ALA A 391 0.50 -42.76 5.12
C ALA A 391 -0.36 -43.47 6.18
N PRO A 392 0.25 -43.91 7.30
CA PRO A 392 -0.47 -44.52 8.41
C PRO A 392 -1.19 -43.52 9.32
N GLU A 393 -0.79 -42.24 9.30
CA GLU A 393 -1.41 -41.17 10.09
C GLU A 393 -2.50 -40.46 9.29
N ARG A 394 -3.62 -40.15 9.95
CA ARG A 394 -4.74 -39.43 9.32
C ARG A 394 -4.45 -37.95 9.18
N LEU A 395 -4.53 -37.42 7.96
CA LEU A 395 -4.44 -36.01 7.66
C LEU A 395 -5.73 -35.28 8.04
N THR A 396 -5.59 -34.18 8.77
CA THR A 396 -6.71 -33.28 9.04
C THR A 396 -6.71 -32.14 8.04
N VAL A 397 -7.79 -31.98 7.26
CA VAL A 397 -7.96 -30.82 6.36
C VAL A 397 -8.90 -29.81 7.01
N VAL A 398 -8.46 -28.56 7.15
CA VAL A 398 -9.25 -27.48 7.76
C VAL A 398 -9.34 -26.32 6.80
N ALA A 399 -10.57 -25.90 6.48
CA ALA A 399 -10.83 -24.69 5.72
C ALA A 399 -10.68 -23.45 6.64
N VAL A 400 -10.09 -22.38 6.11
CA VAL A 400 -9.88 -21.12 6.84
C VAL A 400 -10.43 -19.96 6.02
N GLY A 401 -11.34 -19.21 6.63
CA GLY A 401 -11.92 -18.00 6.06
C GLY A 401 -11.29 -16.73 6.64
N LEU A 402 -10.74 -15.90 5.75
CA LEU A 402 -10.25 -14.56 6.04
C LEU A 402 -11.23 -13.53 5.49
N SER A 403 -11.80 -12.72 6.37
CA SER A 403 -12.75 -11.65 6.02
C SER A 403 -12.23 -10.31 6.52
N PHE A 404 -12.11 -9.35 5.61
CA PHE A 404 -11.60 -7.99 5.87
C PHE A 404 -12.73 -6.98 5.71
N GLU A 405 -12.92 -6.10 6.70
CA GLU A 405 -13.95 -5.05 6.67
C GLU A 405 -13.72 -4.04 5.52
N ALA A 406 -12.48 -3.57 5.35
CA ALA A 406 -12.11 -2.68 4.26
C ALA A 406 -10.62 -2.85 3.92
N ARG A 407 -10.32 -3.52 2.80
CA ARG A 407 -8.94 -3.93 2.42
C ARG A 407 -7.92 -2.79 2.31
N LYS A 408 -8.38 -1.55 2.06
CA LYS A 408 -7.53 -0.37 1.82
C LYS A 408 -7.53 0.63 2.99
N ARG A 409 -8.24 0.34 4.08
CA ARG A 409 -8.33 1.27 5.21
C ARG A 409 -7.33 0.85 6.30
N PHE A 410 -6.45 1.78 6.65
CA PHE A 410 -5.59 1.63 7.82
C PHE A 410 -6.46 1.47 9.08
N ARG A 411 -6.08 0.57 9.99
CA ARG A 411 -6.86 0.20 11.19
C ARG A 411 -8.21 -0.46 10.89
N GLY A 412 -8.32 -1.25 9.83
CA GLY A 412 -9.52 -2.08 9.59
C GLY A 412 -9.66 -3.23 10.60
N ARG A 413 -10.83 -3.87 10.63
CA ARG A 413 -11.07 -5.13 11.36
C ARG A 413 -10.89 -6.34 10.44
N VAL A 414 -10.37 -7.43 11.01
CA VAL A 414 -10.20 -8.70 10.32
C VAL A 414 -10.75 -9.85 11.16
N LEU A 415 -11.45 -10.76 10.50
CA LEU A 415 -11.95 -12.01 11.06
C LEU A 415 -11.20 -13.19 10.44
N VAL A 416 -10.67 -14.06 11.30
CA VAL A 416 -10.07 -15.34 10.95
C VAL A 416 -10.97 -16.45 11.49
N SER A 417 -11.62 -17.21 10.62
CA SER A 417 -12.50 -18.32 11.01
C SER A 417 -11.91 -19.65 10.57
N PHE A 418 -11.83 -20.60 11.51
CA PHE A 418 -11.38 -21.97 11.25
C PHE A 418 -12.60 -22.89 11.18
N GLY A 419 -12.77 -23.59 10.06
CA GLY A 419 -13.89 -24.49 9.82
C GLY A 419 -13.76 -25.86 10.46
N GLU A 420 -14.83 -26.64 10.39
CA GLU A 420 -14.82 -28.04 10.82
C GLU A 420 -13.83 -28.88 9.98
N PRO A 421 -13.07 -29.80 10.61
CA PRO A 421 -12.22 -30.74 9.90
C PRO A 421 -12.99 -31.57 8.87
N VAL A 422 -12.46 -31.64 7.64
CA VAL A 422 -13.04 -32.46 6.57
C VAL A 422 -12.61 -33.92 6.76
N ASP A 423 -13.59 -34.82 6.87
CA ASP A 423 -13.33 -36.26 6.92
C ASP A 423 -12.94 -36.80 5.54
N LEU A 424 -11.69 -37.28 5.43
CA LEU A 424 -11.13 -37.82 4.19
C LEU A 424 -11.55 -39.27 3.91
N SER A 425 -12.09 -39.99 4.90
CA SER A 425 -12.32 -41.44 4.83
C SER A 425 -13.20 -41.84 3.64
N SER A 426 -14.28 -41.11 3.42
CA SER A 426 -15.24 -41.34 2.32
C SER A 426 -14.64 -41.06 0.94
N TYR A 427 -13.77 -40.05 0.85
CA TYR A 427 -13.11 -39.67 -0.39
C TYR A 427 -11.96 -40.62 -0.76
N LEU A 428 -11.31 -41.22 0.24
CA LEU A 428 -10.21 -42.17 0.03
C LEU A 428 -10.68 -43.45 -0.65
N ALA A 429 -11.84 -43.98 -0.23
CA ALA A 429 -12.45 -45.14 -0.90
C ALA A 429 -12.72 -44.84 -2.38
N LEU A 430 -13.35 -43.71 -2.66
CA LEU A 430 -13.62 -43.26 -4.02
C LEU A 430 -12.32 -42.98 -4.82
N TYR A 431 -11.25 -42.53 -4.15
CA TYR A 431 -9.97 -42.25 -4.80
C TYR A 431 -9.29 -43.52 -5.33
N ARG A 432 -9.47 -44.66 -4.66
CA ARG A 432 -8.93 -45.97 -5.11
C ARG A 432 -9.65 -46.51 -6.35
N GLU A 433 -10.94 -46.19 -6.49
CA GLU A 433 -11.77 -46.66 -7.61
C GLU A 433 -11.77 -45.66 -8.79
N GLU A 434 -12.08 -44.40 -8.50
CA GLU A 434 -12.24 -43.32 -9.48
C GLU A 434 -11.45 -42.05 -9.07
N PRO A 435 -10.11 -42.01 -9.25
CA PRO A 435 -9.26 -40.94 -8.75
C PRO A 435 -9.70 -39.53 -9.18
N ALA A 436 -10.09 -39.36 -10.45
CA ALA A 436 -10.51 -38.06 -10.99
C ALA A 436 -11.80 -37.53 -10.33
N LYS A 437 -12.76 -38.42 -10.08
CA LYS A 437 -14.05 -38.10 -9.45
C LYS A 437 -13.87 -37.80 -7.96
N ALA A 438 -13.02 -38.56 -7.26
CA ALA A 438 -12.67 -38.28 -5.87
C ALA A 438 -12.02 -36.91 -5.71
N LEU A 439 -11.04 -36.58 -6.57
CA LEU A 439 -10.38 -35.28 -6.56
C LEU A 439 -11.38 -34.14 -6.79
N HIS A 440 -12.28 -34.27 -7.77
CA HIS A 440 -13.30 -33.26 -8.01
C HIS A 440 -14.24 -33.08 -6.82
N THR A 441 -14.74 -34.19 -6.27
CA THR A 441 -15.70 -34.19 -5.16
C THR A 441 -15.09 -33.59 -3.89
N LEU A 442 -13.86 -33.96 -3.54
CA LEU A 442 -13.15 -33.38 -2.40
C LEU A 442 -12.84 -31.89 -2.63
N THR A 443 -12.46 -31.50 -3.85
CA THR A 443 -12.24 -30.09 -4.19
C THR A 443 -13.52 -29.28 -3.97
N THR A 444 -14.68 -29.76 -4.42
CA THR A 444 -15.97 -29.10 -4.17
C THR A 444 -16.33 -29.04 -2.68
N ALA A 445 -16.03 -30.09 -1.92
CA ALA A 445 -16.27 -30.11 -0.48
C ALA A 445 -15.40 -29.07 0.26
N ILE A 446 -14.11 -28.99 -0.07
CA ILE A 446 -13.19 -27.98 0.47
C ILE A 446 -13.65 -26.58 0.09
N GLN A 447 -14.10 -26.36 -1.15
CA GLN A 447 -14.61 -25.06 -1.58
C GLN A 447 -15.82 -24.62 -0.73
N ARG A 448 -16.81 -25.49 -0.56
CA ARG A 448 -17.99 -25.22 0.27
C ARG A 448 -17.63 -24.97 1.73
N ALA A 449 -16.64 -25.70 2.26
CA ALA A 449 -16.14 -25.48 3.60
C ALA A 449 -15.49 -24.09 3.74
N MET A 450 -14.66 -23.68 2.77
CA MET A 450 -14.08 -22.33 2.74
C MET A 450 -15.14 -21.24 2.61
N GLU A 451 -16.14 -21.44 1.76
CA GLU A 451 -17.24 -20.50 1.56
C GLU A 451 -18.03 -20.24 2.85
N ARG A 452 -18.27 -21.27 3.68
CA ARG A 452 -18.95 -21.12 4.99
C ARG A 452 -18.17 -20.30 6.01
N GLU A 453 -16.85 -20.32 5.95
CA GLU A 453 -15.98 -19.66 6.93
C GLU A 453 -15.67 -18.21 6.56
N VAL A 454 -15.77 -17.85 5.27
CA VAL A 454 -15.71 -16.45 4.84
C VAL A 454 -17.08 -15.84 5.12
N VAL A 455 -17.11 -14.73 5.86
CA VAL A 455 -18.31 -13.90 5.98
C VAL A 455 -18.68 -13.44 4.57
N HIS A 456 -19.60 -14.17 3.95
CA HIS A 456 -20.20 -13.79 2.70
C HIS A 456 -20.93 -12.48 2.98
N VAL A 457 -20.47 -11.40 2.34
CA VAL A 457 -21.34 -10.25 2.09
C VAL A 457 -22.33 -10.67 1.00
N GLU A 458 -23.18 -11.65 1.34
CA GLU A 458 -24.51 -11.85 0.77
C GLU A 458 -25.55 -11.54 1.86
N ARG A 459 -25.28 -10.51 2.66
CA ARG A 459 -26.33 -9.63 3.10
C ARG A 459 -26.12 -8.36 2.33
N ILE A 460 -27.13 -7.97 1.54
CA ILE A 460 -27.28 -6.62 1.01
C ILE A 460 -26.79 -5.68 2.13
N ASP A 461 -25.66 -5.02 1.91
CA ASP A 461 -25.19 -4.00 2.84
C ASP A 461 -26.31 -2.94 2.84
N THR A 462 -27.15 -2.95 3.88
CA THR A 462 -28.34 -2.11 3.96
C THR A 462 -27.95 -0.65 3.88
N ALA A 463 -26.77 -0.29 4.40
CA ALA A 463 -26.23 1.04 4.27
C ALA A 463 -25.74 1.32 2.83
N ALA A 464 -25.19 0.35 2.11
CA ALA A 464 -24.87 0.50 0.69
C ALA A 464 -26.11 0.60 -0.19
N LEU A 465 -27.16 -0.19 0.08
CA LEU A 465 -28.43 -0.10 -0.62
C LEU A 465 -29.09 1.24 -0.34
N ALA A 466 -29.17 1.69 0.91
CA ALA A 466 -29.70 3.00 1.27
C ALA A 466 -28.94 4.13 0.57
N ARG A 467 -27.60 4.11 0.59
CA ARG A 467 -26.78 5.09 -0.14
C ARG A 467 -27.00 5.04 -1.66
N ALA A 468 -27.19 3.85 -2.23
CA ALA A 468 -27.40 3.70 -3.67
C ALA A 468 -28.80 4.19 -4.09
N VAL A 469 -29.83 3.87 -3.32
CA VAL A 469 -31.19 4.37 -3.52
C VAL A 469 -31.22 5.89 -3.36
N GLU A 470 -30.58 6.41 -2.31
CA GLU A 470 -30.44 7.84 -2.08
C GLU A 470 -29.72 8.53 -3.24
N ALA A 471 -28.59 7.98 -3.72
CA ALA A 471 -27.85 8.57 -4.83
C ALA A 471 -28.68 8.65 -6.13
N ILE A 472 -29.56 7.68 -6.36
CA ILE A 472 -30.42 7.63 -7.56
C ILE A 472 -31.64 8.54 -7.40
N TYR A 473 -32.30 8.52 -6.24
CA TYR A 473 -33.64 9.10 -6.05
C TYR A 473 -33.66 10.45 -5.33
N ARG A 474 -32.57 10.86 -4.64
CA ARG A 474 -32.55 12.11 -3.86
C ARG A 474 -32.98 13.32 -4.68
N GLY A 475 -32.45 13.47 -5.90
CA GLY A 475 -32.76 14.65 -6.73
C GLY A 475 -34.21 14.72 -7.20
N GLU A 476 -34.86 13.57 -7.40
CA GLU A 476 -36.28 13.50 -7.76
C GLU A 476 -37.15 13.79 -6.54
N LEU A 477 -36.81 13.23 -5.38
CA LEU A 477 -37.51 13.47 -4.13
C LEU A 477 -37.40 14.94 -3.67
N GLU A 478 -36.23 15.57 -3.79
CA GLU A 478 -36.05 17.01 -3.50
C GLU A 478 -36.95 17.87 -4.42
N HIS A 479 -37.07 17.50 -5.68
CA HIS A 479 -37.93 18.20 -6.64
C HIS A 479 -39.43 18.02 -6.31
N GLU A 480 -39.88 16.81 -6.00
CA GLU A 480 -41.25 16.52 -5.57
C GLU A 480 -41.60 17.26 -4.27
N LEU A 481 -40.69 17.26 -3.28
CA LEU A 481 -40.89 17.97 -2.01
C LEU A 481 -40.99 19.49 -2.21
N TRP A 482 -40.24 20.04 -3.16
CA TRP A 482 -40.32 21.46 -3.52
C TRP A 482 -41.63 21.78 -4.23
N GLU A 483 -42.03 21.01 -5.25
CA GLU A 483 -43.23 21.28 -6.05
C GLU A 483 -44.55 21.01 -5.31
N GLU A 484 -44.64 19.90 -4.59
CA GLU A 484 -45.91 19.50 -3.95
C GLU A 484 -46.10 20.12 -2.57
N ARG A 485 -45.01 20.36 -1.82
CA ARG A 485 -45.07 20.82 -0.42
C ARG A 485 -44.47 22.19 -0.17
N GLY A 486 -43.85 22.82 -1.18
CA GLY A 486 -43.27 24.16 -1.07
C GLY A 486 -42.11 24.25 -0.06
N LEU A 487 -41.49 23.11 0.27
CA LEU A 487 -40.38 23.05 1.22
C LEU A 487 -39.10 23.53 0.55
N SER A 488 -38.47 24.55 1.11
CA SER A 488 -37.23 25.10 0.55
C SER A 488 -35.99 24.28 0.93
N ASP A 489 -34.92 24.33 0.12
CA ASP A 489 -33.60 23.69 0.38
C ASP A 489 -33.02 23.96 1.79
N ARG A 490 -33.47 25.02 2.47
CA ARG A 490 -33.04 25.36 3.84
C ARG A 490 -33.83 24.64 4.93
N GLN A 491 -34.94 24.01 4.60
CA GLN A 491 -35.86 23.32 5.52
C GLN A 491 -35.74 21.80 5.43
N THR A 492 -35.13 21.27 4.36
CA THR A 492 -34.76 19.87 4.22
C THR A 492 -33.38 19.64 4.83
N ASP A 493 -33.34 19.09 6.06
CA ASP A 493 -32.08 18.67 6.68
C ASP A 493 -31.53 17.43 5.93
N PRO A 494 -30.35 17.53 5.27
CA PRO A 494 -29.77 16.43 4.51
C PRO A 494 -29.55 15.18 5.38
N PHE A 495 -29.27 15.35 6.66
CA PHE A 495 -29.04 14.24 7.57
C PHE A 495 -30.34 13.49 7.89
N GLN A 496 -31.45 14.21 8.06
CA GLN A 496 -32.77 13.60 8.28
C GLN A 496 -33.28 12.90 7.01
N LEU A 497 -32.99 13.45 5.83
CA LEU A 497 -33.35 12.83 4.57
C LEU A 497 -32.59 11.51 4.38
N SER A 498 -31.26 11.49 4.60
CA SER A 498 -30.45 10.27 4.58
C SER A 498 -30.93 9.24 5.62
N GLY A 499 -31.32 9.69 6.81
CA GLY A 499 -31.93 8.84 7.85
C GLY A 499 -33.24 8.20 7.38
N SER A 500 -34.10 8.99 6.74
CA SER A 500 -35.38 8.52 6.21
C SER A 500 -35.21 7.46 5.10
N PHE A 501 -34.19 7.58 4.25
CA PHE A 501 -33.84 6.55 3.27
C PHE A 501 -33.38 5.25 3.93
N ALA A 502 -32.56 5.34 4.99
CA ALA A 502 -32.12 4.17 5.73
C ALA A 502 -33.30 3.47 6.41
N ASP A 503 -34.19 4.22 7.06
CA ASP A 503 -35.39 3.71 7.72
C ASP A 503 -36.35 3.06 6.72
N ALA A 504 -36.53 3.65 5.54
CA ALA A 504 -37.40 3.11 4.50
C ALA A 504 -36.86 1.78 3.92
N VAL A 505 -35.54 1.68 3.70
CA VAL A 505 -34.90 0.45 3.23
C VAL A 505 -34.98 -0.64 4.30
N GLU A 506 -34.80 -0.29 5.57
CA GLU A 506 -34.93 -1.20 6.70
C GLU A 506 -36.37 -1.72 6.83
N HIS A 507 -37.36 -0.84 6.78
CA HIS A 507 -38.77 -1.22 6.80
C HIS A 507 -39.15 -2.18 5.66
N LEU A 508 -38.68 -1.90 4.44
CA LEU A 508 -38.99 -2.72 3.28
C LEU A 508 -38.30 -4.09 3.33
N ARG A 509 -37.12 -4.16 3.95
CA ARG A 509 -36.39 -5.41 4.19
C ARG A 509 -37.13 -6.35 5.13
N GLU A 510 -37.71 -5.80 6.20
CA GLU A 510 -38.47 -6.59 7.17
C GLU A 510 -39.79 -7.12 6.59
N ARG A 511 -40.41 -6.35 5.68
CA ARG A 511 -41.75 -6.65 5.16
C ARG A 511 -41.76 -7.43 3.83
N ASP A 512 -40.79 -7.19 2.96
CA ASP A 512 -40.70 -7.80 1.62
C ASP A 512 -39.22 -7.95 1.18
N PRO A 513 -38.51 -8.97 1.69
CA PRO A 513 -37.09 -9.18 1.39
C PRO A 513 -36.84 -9.51 -0.09
N GLU A 514 -37.78 -10.14 -0.79
CA GLU A 514 -37.65 -10.47 -2.21
C GLU A 514 -37.65 -9.22 -3.09
N ARG A 515 -38.42 -8.19 -2.72
CA ARG A 515 -38.43 -6.91 -3.43
C ARG A 515 -37.12 -6.16 -3.24
N ILE A 516 -36.52 -6.22 -2.05
CA ILE A 516 -35.23 -5.61 -1.76
C ILE A 516 -34.10 -6.29 -2.55
N GLU A 517 -34.11 -7.62 -2.65
CA GLU A 517 -33.14 -8.35 -3.49
C GLU A 517 -33.28 -7.98 -4.96
N ARG A 518 -34.52 -7.98 -5.50
CA ARG A 518 -34.77 -7.57 -6.89
C ARG A 518 -34.33 -6.14 -7.17
N LEU A 519 -34.57 -5.22 -6.23
CA LEU A 519 -34.13 -3.83 -6.35
C LEU A 519 -32.60 -3.74 -6.38
N TRP A 520 -31.93 -4.45 -5.50
CA TRP A 520 -30.47 -4.48 -5.45
C TRP A 520 -29.86 -5.02 -6.75
N GLN A 521 -30.38 -6.14 -7.28
CA GLN A 521 -29.95 -6.71 -8.56
C GLN A 521 -30.15 -5.73 -9.73
N ARG A 522 -31.24 -4.95 -9.73
CA ARG A 522 -31.49 -3.91 -10.75
C ARG A 522 -30.50 -2.76 -10.65
N ILE A 523 -30.18 -2.31 -9.43
CA ILE A 523 -29.19 -1.24 -9.20
C ILE A 523 -27.80 -1.71 -9.64
N LEU A 524 -27.40 -2.93 -9.30
CA LEU A 524 -26.14 -3.52 -9.76
C LEU A 524 -26.10 -3.63 -11.29
N GLY A 525 -27.19 -4.08 -11.92
CA GLY A 525 -27.33 -4.13 -13.37
C GLY A 525 -27.23 -2.75 -14.02
N TYR A 526 -27.83 -1.72 -13.41
CA TYR A 526 -27.74 -0.34 -13.85
C TYR A 526 -26.29 0.19 -13.80
N HIS A 527 -25.60 0.01 -12.68
CA HIS A 527 -24.19 0.40 -12.55
C HIS A 527 -23.27 -0.36 -13.52
N ALA A 528 -23.51 -1.65 -13.73
CA ALA A 528 -22.79 -2.45 -14.72
C ALA A 528 -23.03 -1.92 -16.15
N GLY A 529 -24.26 -1.52 -16.48
CA GLY A 529 -24.61 -0.89 -17.76
C GLY A 529 -23.90 0.45 -17.95
N LEU A 530 -23.92 1.32 -16.95
CA LEU A 530 -23.18 2.59 -16.97
C LEU A 530 -21.69 2.35 -17.24
N ALA A 531 -21.07 1.39 -16.54
CA ALA A 531 -19.67 1.06 -16.70
C ALA A 531 -19.35 0.49 -18.10
N ALA A 532 -20.19 -0.40 -18.62
CA ALA A 532 -20.04 -0.99 -19.95
C ALA A 532 -20.08 0.09 -21.06
N HIS A 533 -20.97 1.07 -20.91
CA HIS A 533 -21.12 2.17 -21.87
C HIS A 533 -20.25 3.40 -21.56
N ARG A 534 -19.43 3.34 -20.49
CA ARG A 534 -18.63 4.48 -19.98
C ARG A 534 -19.44 5.75 -19.76
N LEU A 535 -20.70 5.58 -19.35
CA LEU A 535 -21.61 6.67 -19.03
C LEU A 535 -21.57 6.98 -17.53
N ARG A 536 -21.85 8.23 -17.18
CA ARG A 536 -22.12 8.65 -15.80
C ARG A 536 -23.63 8.73 -15.59
N ASP A 537 -24.08 8.51 -14.36
CA ASP A 537 -25.49 8.63 -13.95
C ASP A 537 -26.09 9.99 -14.37
N GLU A 538 -25.36 11.07 -14.14
CA GLU A 538 -25.72 12.44 -14.57
C GLU A 538 -26.04 12.54 -16.07
N ALA A 539 -25.34 11.80 -16.93
CA ALA A 539 -25.55 11.84 -18.38
C ALA A 539 -26.87 11.16 -18.79
N VAL A 540 -27.30 10.15 -18.03
CA VAL A 540 -28.60 9.49 -18.21
C VAL A 540 -29.72 10.41 -17.71
N ARG A 541 -29.56 10.98 -16.51
CA ARG A 541 -30.54 11.88 -15.90
C ARG A 541 -30.80 13.13 -16.74
N THR A 542 -29.73 13.76 -17.25
CA THR A 542 -29.82 14.95 -18.12
C THR A 542 -30.57 14.68 -19.43
N ARG A 543 -30.62 13.43 -19.90
CA ARG A 543 -31.36 13.06 -21.12
C ARG A 543 -32.83 12.73 -20.84
N LEU A 544 -33.16 12.29 -19.62
CA LEU A 544 -34.52 12.01 -19.18
C LEU A 544 -35.25 13.29 -18.76
N GLU A 545 -34.56 14.19 -18.07
CA GLU A 545 -35.04 15.53 -17.78
C GLU A 545 -35.02 16.36 -19.07
N ARG A 546 -36.17 16.47 -19.77
CA ARG A 546 -36.38 17.46 -20.84
C ARG A 546 -36.25 18.87 -20.25
N THR A 547 -35.02 19.35 -20.10
CA THR A 547 -34.72 20.64 -19.47
C THR A 547 -35.25 21.78 -20.35
N ALA A 548 -36.09 22.62 -19.76
CA ALA A 548 -36.61 23.85 -20.35
C ALA A 548 -35.45 24.72 -20.88
N GLU A 549 -35.57 25.21 -22.11
CA GLU A 549 -34.51 25.89 -22.87
C GLU A 549 -33.75 26.97 -22.09
N ARG A 550 -34.40 27.62 -21.12
CA ARG A 550 -33.82 28.69 -20.31
C ARG A 550 -32.68 28.24 -19.39
N GLN A 551 -32.73 27.01 -18.85
CA GLN A 551 -31.63 26.47 -18.03
C GLN A 551 -30.44 25.99 -18.88
N ARG A 552 -30.68 25.61 -20.15
CA ARG A 552 -29.60 25.24 -21.07
C ARG A 552 -28.68 26.43 -21.37
N VAL A 553 -29.24 27.62 -21.55
CA VAL A 553 -28.46 28.85 -21.78
C VAL A 553 -27.62 29.22 -20.55
N ALA A 554 -28.20 29.16 -19.34
CA ALA A 554 -27.49 29.46 -18.09
C ALA A 554 -26.35 28.46 -17.82
N ARG A 555 -26.59 27.15 -17.99
CA ARG A 555 -25.54 26.13 -17.84
C ARG A 555 -24.46 26.24 -18.92
N SER A 556 -24.83 26.61 -20.15
CA SER A 556 -23.86 26.84 -21.23
C SER A 556 -22.94 28.02 -20.88
N TRP A 557 -23.51 29.10 -20.33
CA TRP A 557 -22.73 30.25 -19.85
C TRP A 557 -21.83 29.89 -18.67
N GLN A 558 -22.33 29.17 -17.67
CA GLN A 558 -21.52 28.69 -16.54
C GLN A 558 -20.41 27.74 -17.00
N THR A 559 -20.67 26.93 -18.02
CA THR A 559 -19.65 26.05 -18.62
C THR A 559 -18.57 26.87 -19.32
N ILE A 560 -18.94 27.91 -20.09
CA ILE A 560 -17.99 28.79 -20.77
C ILE A 560 -17.12 29.55 -19.77
N VAL A 561 -17.73 30.11 -18.72
CA VAL A 561 -17.03 30.89 -17.68
C VAL A 561 -16.22 29.97 -16.75
N GLY A 562 -16.71 28.75 -16.47
CA GLY A 562 -16.05 27.77 -15.64
C GLY A 562 -14.97 26.95 -16.36
N LEU A 563 -14.98 26.91 -17.71
CA LEU A 563 -14.02 26.15 -18.51
C LEU A 563 -12.56 26.53 -18.24
N PRO A 564 -12.18 27.81 -18.10
CA PRO A 564 -10.81 28.20 -17.78
C PRO A 564 -10.38 27.72 -16.39
N LEU A 565 -11.27 27.82 -15.40
CA LEU A 565 -11.01 27.36 -14.02
C LEU A 565 -10.90 25.83 -13.96
N PHE A 566 -11.80 25.13 -14.65
CA PHE A 566 -11.77 23.68 -14.78
C PHE A 566 -10.55 23.19 -15.55
N ALA A 567 -10.18 23.85 -16.66
CA ALA A 567 -9.00 23.50 -17.44
C ALA A 567 -7.70 23.70 -16.64
N TYR A 568 -7.64 24.76 -15.84
CA TYR A 568 -6.55 24.98 -14.89
C TYR A 568 -6.53 23.91 -13.80
N GLY A 569 -7.66 23.66 -13.13
CA GLY A 569 -7.77 22.65 -12.07
C GLY A 569 -7.47 21.23 -12.56
N ALA A 570 -7.93 20.89 -13.77
CA ALA A 570 -7.60 19.64 -14.45
C ALA A 570 -6.11 19.60 -14.81
N ALA A 571 -5.53 20.63 -15.41
CA ALA A 571 -4.10 20.63 -15.72
C ALA A 571 -3.22 20.46 -14.47
N VAL A 572 -3.60 21.10 -13.36
CA VAL A 572 -2.85 21.07 -12.09
C VAL A 572 -3.07 19.77 -11.32
N ASN A 573 -4.28 19.22 -11.25
CA ASN A 573 -4.59 18.06 -10.40
C ASN A 573 -4.72 16.74 -11.17
N PHE A 574 -5.14 16.77 -12.43
CA PHE A 574 -5.30 15.56 -13.24
C PHE A 574 -3.95 14.94 -13.60
N LEU A 575 -2.94 15.74 -13.97
CA LEU A 575 -1.61 15.19 -14.30
C LEU A 575 -0.96 14.48 -13.10
N PRO A 576 -0.85 15.09 -11.90
CA PRO A 576 -0.22 14.45 -10.75
C PRO A 576 -1.00 13.26 -10.19
N TYR A 577 -2.33 13.22 -10.34
CA TYR A 577 -3.15 12.10 -9.86
C TYR A 577 -3.20 10.94 -10.88
N TYR A 578 -3.30 11.24 -12.17
CA TYR A 578 -3.52 10.24 -13.22
C TYR A 578 -2.21 9.64 -13.75
N LEU A 579 -1.11 10.40 -13.80
CA LEU A 579 0.18 9.89 -14.28
C LEU A 579 0.74 8.76 -13.40
N PRO A 580 0.74 8.84 -12.06
CA PRO A 580 1.18 7.72 -11.21
C PRO A 580 0.29 6.48 -11.39
N GLY A 581 -1.04 6.67 -11.51
CA GLY A 581 -1.99 5.58 -11.72
C GLY A 581 -1.93 4.93 -13.11
N TRP A 582 -1.40 5.63 -14.12
CA TRP A 582 -1.13 5.11 -15.46
C TRP A 582 0.23 4.42 -15.55
N PHE A 583 1.27 4.98 -14.90
CA PHE A 583 2.58 4.35 -14.78
C PHE A 583 2.56 3.08 -13.91
N ALA A 584 1.65 2.97 -12.94
CA ALA A 584 1.47 1.76 -12.14
C ALA A 584 0.68 0.64 -12.85
N ARG A 585 0.07 0.93 -14.01
CA ARG A 585 -0.73 -0.04 -14.81
C ARG A 585 -0.04 -0.49 -16.11
N ARG A 586 1.12 0.08 -16.44
CA ARG A 586 2.06 -0.41 -17.45
C ARG A 586 3.20 -1.13 -16.73
#